data_AF-A0A7R9H9X9-F1
#
_entry.id   AF-A0A7R9H9X9-F1
#
_cell.length_a   1.000
_cell.length_b   1.000
_cell.length_c   1.000
_cell.angle_alpha   90.00
_cell.angle_beta   90.00
_cell.angle_gamma   90.00
#
_symmetry.space_group_name_H-M   'P 1'
#
loop_
_entity.id
_entity.type
_entity.pdbx_description
1 polymer ?
#
loop_
_entity_poly.entity_id
_entity_poly.type
_entity_poly.pdbx_seq_one_letter_code
_entity_poly.pdbx_strand_id
1 'polypeptide(L)'
;MVSVPMVVSQILKCDVPVPMSPGMGRTRCAFPGAAILDAAERLYSVTLNVERLLSDSTVKGWLTQYNIDHSFSSPSHVEHATAELDRCRMELTYIERDMKLAMAEVYDRHTAVEWVSTFIQPLTIRLQKLWEAKEKLLTKEYWPRRPLDMLNSNSHDL
;
A
#
# COMPACT_ATOMS: atom_id res chain seq x y z
N MET A 1 -42.97 4.64 8.94
CA MET A 1 -42.48 3.93 7.73
C MET A 1 -41.01 3.64 7.97
N VAL A 2 -40.63 2.38 8.22
CA VAL A 2 -39.23 2.01 8.48
C VAL A 2 -38.49 2.12 7.15
N SER A 3 -37.41 2.90 7.09
CA SER A 3 -36.63 3.01 5.85
C SER A 3 -35.93 1.68 5.58
N VAL A 4 -35.88 1.26 4.31
CA VAL A 4 -35.23 0.02 3.86
C VAL A 4 -33.80 -0.14 4.45
N PRO A 5 -32.97 0.92 4.55
CA PRO A 5 -31.65 0.82 5.18
C PRO A 5 -31.68 0.37 6.65
N MET A 6 -32.67 0.79 7.45
CA MET A 6 -32.72 0.40 8.87
C MET A 6 -33.08 -1.07 9.06
N VAL A 7 -33.97 -1.61 8.23
CA VAL A 7 -34.34 -3.04 8.29
C VAL A 7 -33.12 -3.91 7.99
N VAL A 8 -32.35 -3.54 6.96
CA VAL A 8 -31.14 -4.26 6.57
C VAL A 8 -30.07 -4.20 7.67
N SER A 9 -29.83 -3.02 8.27
CA SER A 9 -28.90 -2.89 9.40
C SER A 9 -29.27 -3.77 10.59
N GLN A 10 -30.56 -3.91 10.91
CA GLN A 10 -31.00 -4.79 11.99
C GLN A 10 -30.74 -6.26 11.70
N ILE A 11 -31.02 -6.71 10.46
CA ILE A 11 -30.76 -8.10 10.03
C ILE A 11 -29.26 -8.41 10.08
N LEU A 12 -28.43 -7.48 9.60
CA LEU A 12 -26.98 -7.61 9.59
C LEU A 12 -26.34 -7.33 10.96
N LYS A 13 -27.14 -6.91 11.94
CA LYS A 13 -26.69 -6.51 13.29
C LYS A 13 -25.60 -5.44 13.25
N CYS A 14 -25.79 -4.45 12.38
CA CYS A 14 -24.89 -3.31 12.24
C CYS A 14 -25.27 -2.18 13.21
N ASP A 15 -24.26 -1.49 13.74
CA ASP A 15 -24.43 -0.32 14.61
C ASP A 15 -24.98 0.91 13.88
N VAL A 16 -24.57 1.10 12.62
CA VAL A 16 -25.05 2.16 11.72
C VAL A 16 -25.41 1.60 10.33
N PRO A 17 -26.12 2.36 9.48
CA PRO A 17 -26.29 2.01 8.07
C PRO A 17 -24.93 1.80 7.40
N VAL A 18 -24.80 0.70 6.65
CA VAL A 18 -23.57 0.40 5.90
C VAL A 18 -23.43 1.46 4.79
N PRO A 19 -22.29 2.18 4.71
CA PRO A 19 -22.07 3.15 3.65
C PRO A 19 -22.03 2.46 2.29
N MET A 20 -22.70 3.04 1.30
CA MET A 20 -22.75 2.49 -0.07
C MET A 20 -21.45 2.75 -0.86
N SER A 21 -20.58 3.63 -0.35
CA SER A 21 -19.28 3.93 -0.94
C SER A 21 -18.16 3.43 -0.03
N PRO A 22 -17.19 2.66 -0.58
CA PRO A 22 -15.98 2.30 0.14
C PRO A 22 -15.27 3.55 0.70
N GLY A 23 -14.80 3.49 1.95
CA GLY A 23 -14.03 4.56 2.59
C GLY A 23 -14.84 5.71 3.21
N MET A 24 -16.18 5.70 3.12
CA MET A 24 -17.03 6.78 3.66
C MET A 24 -17.34 6.63 5.16
N GLY A 25 -16.95 5.51 5.77
CA GLY A 25 -17.14 5.22 7.19
C GLY A 25 -16.84 3.74 7.45
N ARG A 26 -16.66 3.37 8.73
CA ARG A 26 -16.61 1.96 9.15
C ARG A 26 -17.86 1.65 9.94
N THR A 27 -18.46 0.51 9.66
CA THR A 27 -19.64 0.02 10.33
C THR A 27 -19.30 -1.30 11.01
N ARG A 28 -19.69 -1.47 12.27
CA ARG A 28 -19.50 -2.74 12.99
C ARG A 28 -20.76 -3.56 12.84
N CYS A 29 -20.64 -4.72 12.20
CA CYS A 29 -21.74 -5.66 12.01
C CYS A 29 -21.40 -7.03 12.65
N ALA A 30 -22.41 -7.88 12.84
CA ALA A 30 -22.24 -9.20 13.46
C ALA A 30 -22.86 -10.35 12.64
N PHE A 31 -22.87 -10.22 11.32
CA PHE A 31 -23.21 -11.29 10.39
C PHE A 31 -21.98 -12.17 10.06
N PRO A 32 -22.15 -13.41 9.60
CA PRO A 32 -21.02 -14.26 9.17
C PRO A 32 -20.21 -13.59 8.05
N GLY A 33 -18.92 -13.34 8.28
CA GLY A 33 -18.07 -12.59 7.36
C GLY A 33 -18.00 -11.08 7.63
N ALA A 34 -18.58 -10.57 8.71
CA ALA A 34 -18.42 -9.16 9.08
C ALA A 34 -16.94 -8.76 9.31
N ALA A 35 -16.11 -9.66 9.84
CA ALA A 35 -14.67 -9.44 9.97
C ALA A 35 -13.95 -9.37 8.61
N ILE A 36 -14.44 -10.10 7.60
CA ILE A 36 -13.94 -10.02 6.21
C ILE A 36 -14.27 -8.64 5.63
N LEU A 37 -15.49 -8.15 5.86
CA LEU A 37 -15.90 -6.81 5.41
C LEU A 37 -15.00 -5.72 6.02
N ASP A 38 -14.78 -5.73 7.35
CA ASP A 38 -13.92 -4.74 8.01
C ASP A 38 -12.48 -4.78 7.47
N ALA A 39 -11.91 -5.97 7.31
CA ALA A 39 -10.57 -6.11 6.74
C ALA A 39 -10.50 -5.64 5.27
N ALA A 40 -11.55 -5.86 4.48
CA ALA A 40 -11.64 -5.40 3.09
C ALA A 40 -11.76 -3.87 3.00
N GLU A 41 -12.56 -3.23 3.87
CA GLU A 41 -12.66 -1.76 3.95
C GLU A 41 -11.33 -1.12 4.37
N ARG A 42 -10.62 -1.75 5.31
CA ARG A 42 -9.26 -1.37 5.68
C ARG A 42 -8.29 -1.50 4.51
N LEU A 43 -8.34 -2.61 3.77
CA LEU A 43 -7.51 -2.81 2.58
C LEU A 43 -7.78 -1.72 1.53
N TYR A 44 -9.04 -1.40 1.29
CA TYR A 44 -9.42 -0.33 0.36
C TYR A 44 -8.81 1.01 0.78
N SER A 45 -8.95 1.36 2.07
CA SER A 45 -8.41 2.61 2.62
C SER A 45 -6.88 2.70 2.48
N VAL A 46 -6.17 1.61 2.79
CA VAL A 46 -4.71 1.56 2.62
C VAL A 46 -4.34 1.62 1.15
N THR A 47 -5.07 0.94 0.27
CA THR A 47 -4.82 0.98 -1.18
C THR A 47 -4.90 2.42 -1.70
N LEU A 48 -5.93 3.19 -1.32
CA LEU A 48 -6.02 4.60 -1.67
C LEU A 48 -4.84 5.42 -1.16
N ASN A 49 -4.40 5.16 0.08
CA ASN A 49 -3.23 5.85 0.64
C ASN A 49 -1.94 5.53 -0.12
N VAL A 50 -1.77 4.28 -0.54
CA VAL A 50 -0.60 3.86 -1.34
C VAL A 50 -0.65 4.46 -2.73
N GLU A 51 -1.81 4.43 -3.40
CA GLU A 51 -1.96 5.09 -4.71
C GLU A 51 -1.69 6.58 -4.61
N ARG A 52 -2.18 7.25 -3.55
CA ARG A 52 -1.86 8.66 -3.28
C ARG A 52 -0.35 8.88 -3.11
N LEU A 53 0.31 8.06 -2.30
CA LEU A 53 1.76 8.09 -2.09
C LEU A 53 2.52 7.93 -3.42
N LEU A 54 2.19 6.91 -4.22
CA LEU A 54 2.83 6.66 -5.50
C LEU A 54 2.52 7.72 -6.55
N SER A 55 1.37 8.40 -6.42
CA SER A 55 0.98 9.49 -7.31
C SER A 55 1.67 10.82 -6.99
N ASP A 56 2.22 10.95 -5.78
CA ASP A 56 2.85 12.16 -5.26
C ASP A 56 4.03 12.61 -6.15
N SER A 57 4.09 13.91 -6.44
CA SER A 57 5.12 14.48 -7.29
C SER A 57 6.51 14.37 -6.68
N THR A 58 6.63 14.38 -5.35
CA THR A 58 7.89 14.19 -4.64
C THR A 58 8.42 12.76 -4.81
N VAL A 59 7.55 11.75 -4.70
CA VAL A 59 7.93 10.35 -4.97
C VAL A 59 8.36 10.19 -6.42
N LYS A 60 7.55 10.68 -7.36
CA LYS A 60 7.85 10.60 -8.80
C LYS A 60 9.13 11.35 -9.20
N GLY A 61 9.45 12.44 -8.52
CA GLY A 61 10.62 13.27 -8.82
C GLY A 61 11.92 12.76 -8.19
N TRP A 62 11.87 12.31 -6.94
CA TRP A 62 13.07 11.99 -6.17
C TRP A 62 13.42 10.51 -6.13
N LEU A 63 12.47 9.62 -6.42
CA LEU A 63 12.67 8.16 -6.48
C LEU A 63 12.50 7.64 -7.92
N THR A 64 12.97 8.39 -8.91
CA THR A 64 13.04 7.91 -10.30
C THR A 64 13.98 6.71 -10.41
N GLN A 65 13.77 5.86 -11.42
CA GLN A 65 14.69 4.75 -11.71
C GLN A 65 16.13 5.24 -11.88
N TYR A 66 16.31 6.39 -12.55
CA TYR A 66 17.62 7.02 -12.72
C TYR A 66 18.31 7.34 -11.37
N ASN A 67 17.59 7.97 -10.45
CA ASN A 67 18.11 8.30 -9.12
C ASN A 67 18.47 7.02 -8.35
N ILE A 68 17.60 6.00 -8.42
CA ILE A 68 17.81 4.71 -7.75
C ILE A 68 19.06 4.00 -8.32
N ASP A 69 19.22 3.97 -9.63
CA ASP A 69 20.34 3.29 -10.30
C ASP A 69 21.69 3.92 -9.93
N HIS A 70 21.75 5.26 -9.93
CA HIS A 70 22.97 6.02 -9.61
C HIS A 70 23.15 6.27 -8.11
N SER A 71 22.18 5.84 -7.29
CA SER A 71 22.08 6.15 -5.87
C SER A 71 22.27 7.65 -5.65
N PHE A 72 21.50 8.48 -6.34
CA PHE A 72 21.65 9.94 -6.38
C PHE A 72 20.31 10.61 -6.12
N SER A 73 20.12 11.12 -4.90
CA SER A 73 18.96 11.92 -4.51
C SER A 73 19.28 12.71 -3.25
N SER A 74 18.41 13.63 -2.86
CA SER A 74 18.52 14.35 -1.58
C SER A 74 17.91 13.49 -0.46
N PRO A 75 18.65 13.16 0.62
CA PRO A 75 18.10 12.36 1.73
C PRO A 75 16.83 12.95 2.32
N SER A 76 16.80 14.26 2.58
CA SER A 76 15.61 14.95 3.10
C SER A 76 14.39 14.83 2.18
N HIS A 77 14.57 14.84 0.86
CA HIS A 77 13.48 14.66 -0.08
C HIS A 77 13.01 13.21 -0.14
N VAL A 78 13.92 12.24 -0.05
CA VAL A 78 13.58 10.81 0.01
C VAL A 78 12.82 10.50 1.29
N GLU A 79 13.25 11.02 2.43
CA GLU A 79 12.55 10.89 3.71
C GLU A 79 11.15 11.50 3.65
N HIS A 80 11.02 12.73 3.13
CA HIS A 80 9.71 13.37 2.97
C HIS A 80 8.79 12.58 2.04
N ALA A 81 9.30 12.17 0.88
CA ALA A 81 8.55 11.40 -0.12
C ALA A 81 8.10 10.03 0.41
N THR A 82 8.80 9.47 1.40
CA THR A 82 8.52 8.14 1.94
C THR A 82 8.01 8.14 3.38
N ALA A 83 7.58 9.30 3.90
CA ALA A 83 7.16 9.47 5.29
C ALA A 83 6.02 8.51 5.71
N GLU A 84 5.07 8.25 4.81
CA GLU A 84 3.91 7.41 5.08
C GLU A 84 4.14 5.92 4.77
N LEU A 85 5.30 5.57 4.19
CA LEU A 85 5.59 4.24 3.67
C LEU A 85 5.54 3.16 4.75
N ASP A 86 6.25 3.39 5.85
CA ASP A 86 6.37 2.41 6.93
C ASP A 86 5.01 2.15 7.61
N ARG A 87 4.18 3.20 7.74
CA ARG A 87 2.80 3.07 8.22
C ARG A 87 1.96 2.22 7.27
N CYS A 88 2.01 2.49 5.97
CA CYS A 88 1.26 1.70 4.98
C CYS A 88 1.68 0.21 4.97
N ARG A 89 2.99 -0.07 5.08
CA ARG A 89 3.51 -1.45 5.15
C ARG A 89 3.01 -2.19 6.39
N MET A 90 3.08 -1.54 7.54
CA MET A 90 2.62 -2.11 8.80
C MET A 90 1.12 -2.39 8.80
N GLU A 91 0.31 -1.43 8.34
CA GLU A 91 -1.14 -1.60 8.21
C GLU A 91 -1.48 -2.77 7.27
N LEU A 92 -0.79 -2.90 6.13
CA LEU A 92 -1.03 -3.98 5.19
C LEU A 92 -0.70 -5.36 5.80
N THR A 93 0.34 -5.44 6.62
CA THR A 93 0.70 -6.68 7.34
C THR A 93 -0.39 -7.08 8.34
N TYR A 94 -0.95 -6.12 9.08
CA TYR A 94 -2.06 -6.39 9.99
C TYR A 94 -3.32 -6.80 9.24
N ILE A 95 -3.66 -6.12 8.14
CA ILE A 95 -4.80 -6.46 7.29
C ILE A 95 -4.64 -7.88 6.72
N GLU A 96 -3.45 -8.27 6.26
CA GLU A 96 -3.21 -9.62 5.75
C GLU A 96 -3.47 -10.68 6.82
N ARG A 97 -2.95 -10.47 8.03
CA ARG A 97 -3.17 -11.39 9.16
C ARG A 97 -4.66 -11.49 9.49
N ASP A 98 -5.32 -10.34 9.68
CA ASP A 98 -6.71 -10.29 10.11
C ASP A 98 -7.64 -10.88 9.04
N MET A 99 -7.35 -10.63 7.75
CA MET A 99 -8.09 -11.21 6.64
C MET A 99 -7.93 -12.73 6.58
N LYS A 100 -6.71 -13.27 6.74
CA LYS A 100 -6.49 -14.72 6.75
C LYS A 100 -7.28 -15.41 7.86
N LEU A 101 -7.31 -14.81 9.05
CA LEU A 101 -8.09 -15.33 10.18
C LEU A 101 -9.59 -15.27 9.90
N ALA A 102 -10.09 -14.13 9.43
CA ALA A 102 -11.51 -13.95 9.13
C ALA A 102 -12.00 -14.86 7.99
N MET A 103 -11.19 -15.05 6.95
CA MET A 103 -11.54 -15.93 5.83
C MET A 103 -11.55 -17.41 6.22
N ALA A 104 -10.67 -17.84 7.14
CA ALA A 104 -10.63 -19.23 7.60
C ALA A 104 -11.89 -19.67 8.36
N GLU A 105 -12.70 -18.73 8.84
CA GLU A 105 -13.98 -19.01 9.49
C GLU A 105 -15.13 -19.27 8.50
N VAL A 106 -15.00 -18.81 7.25
CA VAL A 106 -16.09 -18.79 6.25
C VAL A 106 -15.77 -19.60 5.00
N TYR A 107 -14.49 -19.63 4.63
CA TYR A 107 -13.98 -20.24 3.40
C TYR A 107 -12.92 -21.29 3.72
N ASP A 108 -12.64 -22.17 2.76
CA ASP A 108 -11.51 -23.08 2.87
C ASP A 108 -10.17 -22.33 2.72
N ARG A 109 -9.10 -23.01 3.14
CA ARG A 109 -7.75 -22.46 3.14
C ARG A 109 -7.27 -22.06 1.74
N HIS A 110 -7.67 -22.77 0.68
CA HIS A 110 -7.22 -22.48 -0.68
C HIS A 110 -7.83 -21.15 -1.16
N THR A 111 -9.13 -20.94 -0.95
CA THR A 111 -9.77 -19.66 -1.27
C THR A 111 -9.15 -18.49 -0.48
N ALA A 112 -8.87 -18.68 0.81
CA ALA A 112 -8.21 -17.64 1.61
C ALA A 112 -6.81 -17.27 1.08
N VAL A 113 -6.01 -18.27 0.68
CA VAL A 113 -4.68 -18.06 0.10
C VAL A 113 -4.78 -17.37 -1.27
N GLU A 114 -5.69 -17.81 -2.12
CA GLU A 114 -5.93 -17.22 -3.44
C GLU A 114 -6.31 -15.74 -3.32
N TRP A 115 -7.23 -15.42 -2.41
CA TRP A 115 -7.69 -14.05 -2.20
C TRP A 115 -6.55 -13.14 -1.74
N VAL A 116 -5.78 -13.56 -0.74
CA VAL A 116 -4.61 -12.78 -0.26
C VAL A 116 -3.60 -12.58 -1.38
N SER A 117 -3.33 -13.62 -2.16
CA SER A 117 -2.39 -13.57 -3.29
C SER A 117 -2.86 -12.62 -4.39
N THR A 118 -4.16 -12.52 -4.59
CA THR A 118 -4.77 -11.68 -5.63
C THR A 118 -4.83 -10.21 -5.22
N PHE A 119 -5.21 -9.91 -3.97
CA PHE A 119 -5.56 -8.54 -3.57
C PHE A 119 -4.53 -7.86 -2.65
N ILE A 120 -3.82 -8.62 -1.82
CA ILE A 120 -2.86 -8.05 -0.86
C ILE A 120 -1.44 -8.10 -1.41
N GLN A 121 -1.01 -9.25 -1.92
CA GLN A 121 0.38 -9.45 -2.35
C GLN A 121 0.89 -8.44 -3.41
N PRO A 122 0.09 -8.03 -4.42
CA PRO A 122 0.55 -7.02 -5.37
C PRO A 122 0.90 -5.69 -4.69
N LEU A 123 0.13 -5.27 -3.68
CA LEU A 123 0.38 -4.05 -2.94
C LEU A 123 1.61 -4.19 -2.02
N THR A 124 1.78 -5.35 -1.39
CA THR A 124 2.96 -5.69 -0.58
C THR A 124 4.24 -5.57 -1.42
N ILE A 125 4.25 -6.15 -2.62
CA ILE A 125 5.40 -6.10 -3.54
C ILE A 125 5.72 -4.65 -3.94
N ARG A 126 4.69 -3.84 -4.25
CA ARG A 126 4.90 -2.42 -4.60
C ARG A 126 5.53 -1.63 -3.46
N LEU A 127 5.02 -1.79 -2.24
CA LEU A 127 5.56 -1.10 -1.07
C LEU A 127 6.97 -1.60 -0.71
N GLN A 128 7.24 -2.89 -0.89
CA GLN A 128 8.56 -3.46 -0.67
C GLN A 128 9.60 -2.87 -1.62
N LYS A 129 9.28 -2.76 -2.92
CA LYS A 129 10.16 -2.12 -3.91
C LYS A 129 10.45 -0.66 -3.58
N LEU A 130 9.42 0.08 -3.15
CA LEU A 130 9.60 1.49 -2.76
C LEU A 130 10.49 1.61 -1.51
N TRP A 131 10.36 0.69 -0.57
CA TRP A 131 11.20 0.64 0.63
C TRP A 131 12.65 0.30 0.29
N GLU A 132 12.89 -0.69 -0.57
CA GLU A 132 14.24 -1.01 -1.05
C GLU A 132 14.90 0.18 -1.77
N ALA A 133 14.12 0.91 -2.58
CA ALA A 133 14.59 2.14 -3.21
C ALA A 133 14.95 3.23 -2.18
N LYS A 134 14.11 3.42 -1.15
CA LYS A 134 14.39 4.33 -0.02
C LYS A 134 15.72 3.97 0.65
N GLU A 135 15.88 2.73 1.08
CA GLU A 135 17.09 2.28 1.79
C GLU A 135 18.34 2.43 0.91
N LYS A 136 18.25 2.06 -0.37
CA LYS A 136 19.36 2.24 -1.32
C LYS A 136 19.78 3.70 -1.47
N LEU A 137 18.83 4.64 -1.47
CA LEU A 137 19.11 6.06 -1.60
C LEU A 137 19.65 6.69 -0.31
N LEU A 138 19.18 6.24 0.86
CA LEU A 138 19.57 6.77 2.15
C LEU A 138 20.88 6.18 2.71
N THR A 139 21.32 5.03 2.21
CA THR A 139 22.59 4.39 2.62
C THR A 139 23.84 5.11 2.14
N LYS A 140 23.73 6.03 1.17
CA LYS A 140 24.88 6.74 0.61
C LYS A 140 25.16 8.02 1.40
N GLU A 141 26.36 8.14 1.93
CA GLU A 141 26.79 9.31 2.70
C GLU A 141 27.50 10.37 1.84
N TYR A 142 28.08 9.96 0.70
CA TYR A 142 28.90 10.81 -0.15
C TYR A 142 28.47 10.74 -1.62
N TRP A 143 28.27 11.91 -2.23
CA TRP A 143 28.04 12.04 -3.66
C TRP A 143 29.18 12.79 -4.33
N PRO A 144 29.73 12.29 -5.45
CA PRO A 144 30.67 13.05 -6.26
C PRO A 144 29.98 14.31 -6.83
N ARG A 145 30.73 15.39 -7.05
CA ARG A 145 30.18 16.66 -7.61
C ARG A 145 29.44 16.45 -8.94
N ARG A 146 29.82 15.43 -9.71
CA ARG A 146 29.10 14.95 -10.88
C ARG A 146 29.04 13.42 -10.82
N PRO A 147 27.89 12.80 -10.51
CA PRO A 147 27.72 11.33 -10.44
C PRO A 147 27.72 10.62 -11.80
N LEU A 148 28.05 11.34 -12.87
CA LEU A 148 28.02 10.83 -14.22
C LEU A 148 29.46 10.77 -14.69
N ASP A 149 30.02 9.56 -14.67
CA ASP A 149 31.11 9.26 -15.58
C ASP A 149 30.57 9.57 -16.97
N MET A 150 31.21 10.52 -17.64
CA MET A 150 30.87 10.86 -19.03
C MET A 150 30.89 9.53 -19.77
N LEU A 151 29.74 9.09 -20.30
CA LEU A 151 29.60 7.88 -21.11
C LEU A 151 30.89 7.69 -21.89
N ASN A 152 31.68 6.67 -21.55
CA ASN A 152 33.04 6.49 -22.04
C ASN A 152 33.10 6.91 -23.50
N SER A 153 33.73 8.05 -23.77
CA SER A 153 34.12 8.49 -25.09
C SER A 153 35.26 7.60 -25.56
N ASN A 154 34.97 6.32 -25.73
CA ASN A 154 35.77 5.36 -26.48
C ASN A 154 35.08 5.12 -27.82
N SER A 155 34.75 6.19 -28.53
CA SER A 155 35.04 6.25 -29.96
C SER A 155 36.51 6.65 -30.05
N HIS A 156 37.39 5.70 -29.74
CA HIS A 156 38.79 5.81 -30.11
C HIS A 156 38.84 5.89 -31.63
N ASP A 157 39.61 6.87 -32.11
CA ASP A 157 40.24 6.87 -33.41
C ASP A 157 40.60 5.44 -33.85
N LEU A 158 39.95 4.97 -34.92
CA LEU A 158 40.47 4.18 -36.05
C LEU A 158 39.35 3.94 -37.07
#